data_AF-A0AAP7IPI2-F1
#
_entry.id   AF-A0AAP7IPI2-F1
#
_cell.length_a   1.000
_cell.length_b   1.000
_cell.length_c   1.000
_cell.angle_alpha   90.00
_cell.angle_beta   90.00
_cell.angle_gamma   90.00
#
_symmetry.space_group_name_H-M   'P 1'
#
loop_
_entity.id
_entity.type
_entity.pdbx_description
1 polymer ?
#
loop_
_entity_poly.entity_id
_entity_poly.type
_entity_poly.pdbx_seq_one_letter_code
_entity_poly.pdbx_strand_id
1 'polypeptide(L)'
;MSFLTFLFSFLGMVILVSAICYGFFKLSILLKSNILSRGNAYYTLIRFEHLDSIPPLLDNPNFLKTGKWEYFPEANYFKGFSKLSDRDLQNWIEKEYHLNPGQVLVTVPETMKVASAAIRF
;
A
#
# COMPACT_ATOMS: atom_id res chain seq x y z
N MET A 1 -14.98 34.43 42.11
CA MET A 1 -15.58 33.21 41.51
C MET A 1 -16.05 32.30 42.64
N SER A 2 -17.25 31.72 42.58
CA SER A 2 -17.69 30.80 43.62
C SER A 2 -17.01 29.44 43.44
N PHE A 3 -16.76 28.73 44.54
CA PHE A 3 -16.16 27.40 44.54
C PHE A 3 -16.92 26.42 43.61
N LEU A 4 -18.24 26.59 43.52
CA LEU A 4 -19.11 25.81 42.62
C LEU A 4 -18.76 26.03 41.14
N THR A 5 -18.53 27.29 40.74
CA THR A 5 -18.17 27.63 39.35
C THR A 5 -16.79 27.08 38.97
N PHE A 6 -15.86 27.08 39.93
CA PHE A 6 -14.54 26.44 39.77
C PHE A 6 -14.68 24.93 39.58
N LEU A 7 -15.49 24.27 40.43
CA LEU A 7 -15.70 22.81 40.38
C LEU A 7 -16.29 22.36 39.03
N PHE A 8 -17.32 23.06 38.53
CA PHE A 8 -17.94 22.73 37.25
C PHE A 8 -16.99 22.97 36.06
N SER A 9 -16.20 24.04 36.10
CA SER A 9 -15.22 24.34 35.05
C SER A 9 -14.08 23.33 35.04
N PHE A 10 -13.61 22.90 36.23
CA PHE A 10 -12.60 21.87 36.37
C PHE A 10 -13.10 20.51 35.85
N LEU A 11 -14.32 20.11 36.24
CA LEU A 11 -14.93 18.87 35.78
C LEU A 11 -15.11 18.85 34.25
N GLY A 12 -15.58 19.97 33.67
CA GLY A 12 -15.70 20.13 32.23
C GLY A 12 -14.36 20.01 31.51
N MET A 13 -13.30 20.58 32.06
CA MET A 13 -11.95 20.48 31.50
C MET A 13 -11.44 19.04 31.53
N VAL A 14 -11.60 18.30 32.64
CA VAL A 14 -11.14 16.91 32.77
C VAL A 14 -11.83 15.99 31.76
N ILE A 15 -13.14 16.16 31.57
CA ILE A 15 -13.91 15.38 30.59
C ILE A 15 -13.47 15.72 29.16
N LEU A 16 -13.32 17.02 28.85
CA LEU A 16 -12.91 17.49 27.52
C LEU A 16 -11.51 16.97 27.14
N VAL A 17 -10.53 17.10 28.04
CA VAL A 17 -9.16 16.65 27.80
C VAL A 17 -9.13 15.14 27.59
N SER A 18 -9.87 14.38 28.40
CA SER A 18 -9.95 12.92 28.26
C SER A 18 -10.59 12.50 26.92
N ALA A 19 -11.65 13.19 26.49
CA ALA A 19 -12.31 12.94 25.21
C ALA A 19 -11.38 13.25 24.02
N ILE A 20 -10.64 14.36 24.08
CA ILE A 20 -9.66 14.74 23.06
C ILE A 20 -8.53 13.69 22.98
N CYS A 21 -7.97 13.29 24.12
CA CYS A 21 -6.94 12.25 24.19
C CYS A 21 -7.43 10.91 23.62
N TYR A 22 -8.67 10.51 23.94
CA TYR A 22 -9.27 9.31 23.38
C TYR A 22 -9.45 9.42 21.86
N GLY A 23 -9.88 10.58 21.36
CA GLY A 23 -9.98 10.88 19.92
C GLY A 23 -8.64 10.72 19.20
N PHE A 24 -7.56 11.29 19.75
CA PHE A 24 -6.21 11.13 19.21
C PHE A 24 -5.71 9.69 19.27
N PHE A 25 -6.00 8.95 20.34
CA PHE A 25 -5.65 7.54 20.45
C PHE A 25 -6.34 6.68 19.38
N LYS A 26 -7.65 6.88 19.19
CA LYS A 26 -8.43 6.21 18.12
C LYS A 26 -7.88 6.56 16.74
N LEU A 27 -7.55 7.83 16.50
CA LEU A 27 -6.95 8.28 15.24
C LEU A 27 -5.58 7.62 15.01
N SER A 28 -4.75 7.50 16.04
CA SER A 28 -3.46 6.81 15.99
C SER A 28 -3.61 5.34 15.60
N ILE A 29 -4.57 4.62 16.18
CA ILE A 29 -4.86 3.23 15.80
C ILE A 29 -5.30 3.12 14.33
N LEU A 30 -6.18 4.02 13.87
CA LEU A 30 -6.63 4.05 12.48
C LEU A 30 -5.49 4.33 11.50
N LEU A 31 -4.64 5.31 11.83
CA LEU A 31 -3.45 5.65 11.04
C LEU A 31 -2.48 4.46 10.99
N LYS A 32 -2.19 3.84 12.13
CA LYS A 32 -1.29 2.67 12.21
C LYS A 32 -1.83 1.49 11.40
N SER A 33 -3.14 1.23 11.45
CA SER A 33 -3.79 0.19 10.64
C SER A 33 -3.71 0.48 9.13
N ASN A 34 -3.91 1.72 8.72
CA ASN A 34 -3.75 2.13 7.32
C ASN A 34 -2.30 2.09 6.82
N ILE A 35 -1.33 2.35 7.71
CA ILE A 35 0.09 2.20 7.39
C ILE A 35 0.45 0.72 7.27
N LEU A 36 -0.04 -0.14 8.16
CA LEU A 36 0.14 -1.59 8.10
C LEU A 36 -0.54 -2.22 6.87
N SER A 37 -1.72 -1.72 6.46
CA SER A 37 -2.39 -2.18 5.23
C SER A 37 -1.61 -1.79 3.97
N ARG A 38 -0.88 -0.67 4.00
CA ARG A 38 0.13 -0.30 2.98
C ARG A 38 1.43 -1.10 3.09
N GLY A 39 1.82 -1.52 4.29
CA GLY A 39 3.06 -2.27 4.53
C GLY A 39 3.13 -3.64 3.83
N ASN A 40 1.99 -4.21 3.44
CA ASN A 40 1.90 -5.48 2.69
C ASN A 40 1.64 -5.31 1.19
N ALA A 41 1.58 -4.06 0.71
CA ALA A 41 1.23 -3.75 -0.66
C ALA A 41 2.32 -2.85 -1.28
N TYR A 42 3.18 -3.44 -2.08
CA TYR A 42 4.24 -2.73 -2.77
C TYR A 42 3.64 -2.08 -4.02
N TYR A 43 3.86 -0.77 -4.19
CA TYR A 43 3.57 -0.16 -5.48
C TYR A 43 4.57 -0.70 -6.50
N THR A 44 4.06 -1.35 -7.53
CA THR A 44 4.85 -2.11 -8.48
C THR A 44 4.47 -1.70 -9.89
N LEU A 45 5.48 -1.56 -10.73
CA LEU A 45 5.39 -1.32 -12.15
C LEU A 45 5.82 -2.59 -12.88
N ILE A 46 5.01 -3.07 -13.81
CA ILE A 46 5.34 -4.18 -14.70
C ILE A 46 5.49 -3.60 -16.10
N ARG A 47 6.63 -3.87 -16.73
CA ARG A 47 6.90 -3.55 -18.12
C ARG A 47 7.22 -4.82 -18.88
N PHE A 48 6.82 -4.84 -20.13
CA PHE A 48 7.13 -5.91 -21.05
C PHE A 48 8.09 -5.37 -22.10
N GLU A 49 9.22 -6.05 -22.29
CA GLU A 49 10.23 -5.70 -23.28
C GLU A 49 10.35 -6.85 -24.29
N HIS A 50 10.66 -6.51 -25.54
CA HIS A 50 10.93 -7.49 -26.59
C HIS A 50 9.79 -8.51 -26.82
N LEU A 51 8.56 -8.03 -26.79
CA LEU A 51 7.34 -8.79 -27.04
C LEU A 51 6.54 -8.16 -28.18
N ASP A 52 6.13 -8.98 -29.14
CA ASP A 52 5.29 -8.55 -30.27
C ASP A 52 3.86 -8.22 -29.83
N SER A 53 3.37 -8.89 -28.78
CA SER A 53 2.08 -8.64 -28.16
C SER A 53 2.16 -8.81 -26.65
N ILE A 54 1.44 -7.95 -25.93
CA ILE A 54 1.44 -7.94 -24.47
C ILE A 54 0.47 -9.02 -23.98
N PRO A 55 0.85 -9.86 -23.00
CA PRO A 55 -0.08 -10.83 -22.44
C PRO A 55 -1.28 -10.15 -21.78
N PRO A 56 -2.50 -10.72 -21.88
CA PRO A 56 -3.70 -10.17 -21.27
C PRO A 56 -3.69 -10.42 -19.76
N LEU A 57 -2.91 -9.63 -19.01
CA LEU A 57 -2.77 -9.76 -17.57
C LEU A 57 -4.10 -9.51 -16.83
N LEU A 58 -4.84 -8.49 -17.24
CA LEU A 58 -6.08 -8.08 -16.57
C LEU A 58 -7.23 -9.08 -16.76
N ASP A 59 -7.14 -9.95 -17.76
CA ASP A 59 -8.13 -11.00 -18.01
C ASP A 59 -7.85 -12.25 -17.14
N ASN A 60 -6.66 -12.36 -16.52
CA ASN A 60 -6.31 -13.49 -15.69
C ASN A 60 -6.79 -13.28 -14.23
N PRO A 61 -7.75 -14.09 -13.74
CA PRO A 61 -8.27 -13.95 -12.38
C PRO A 61 -7.22 -14.28 -11.31
N ASN A 62 -6.21 -15.09 -11.61
CA ASN A 62 -5.11 -15.36 -10.68
C ASN A 62 -4.17 -14.15 -10.56
N PHE A 63 -3.94 -13.42 -11.66
CA PHE A 63 -3.19 -12.17 -11.62
C PHE A 63 -3.90 -11.12 -10.76
N LEU A 64 -5.22 -10.98 -10.89
CA LEU A 64 -6.01 -10.05 -10.06
C LEU A 64 -6.00 -10.38 -8.56
N LYS A 65 -5.66 -11.63 -8.17
CA LYS A 65 -5.44 -11.98 -6.75
C LYS A 65 -4.13 -11.43 -6.20
N THR A 66 -3.12 -11.29 -7.07
CA THR A 66 -1.78 -10.80 -6.69
C THR A 66 -1.80 -9.33 -6.29
N GLY A 67 -2.77 -8.54 -6.76
CA GLY A 67 -2.77 -7.11 -6.52
C GLY A 67 -3.91 -6.36 -7.20
N LYS A 68 -3.93 -5.04 -7.02
CA LYS A 68 -4.77 -4.13 -7.79
C LYS A 68 -3.94 -3.53 -8.91
N TRP A 69 -4.40 -3.65 -10.15
CA TRP A 69 -3.62 -3.33 -11.34
C TRP A 69 -4.41 -2.41 -12.28
N GLU A 70 -3.69 -1.51 -12.92
CA GLU A 70 -4.18 -0.61 -13.96
C GLU A 70 -3.18 -0.61 -15.13
N TYR A 71 -3.69 -0.66 -16.36
CA TYR A 71 -2.87 -0.65 -17.57
C TYR A 71 -2.76 0.78 -18.15
N PHE A 72 -1.55 1.19 -18.50
CA PHE A 72 -1.23 2.49 -19.08
C PHE A 72 -0.81 2.30 -20.54
N PRO A 73 -1.73 2.50 -21.50
CA PRO A 73 -1.44 2.26 -22.91
C PRO A 73 -0.41 3.23 -23.48
N GLU A 74 -0.34 4.45 -22.97
CA GLU A 74 0.56 5.52 -23.46
C GLU A 74 2.05 5.17 -23.33
N ALA A 75 2.40 4.39 -22.32
CA ALA A 75 3.78 4.03 -22.00
C ALA A 75 3.97 2.52 -21.83
N ASN A 76 2.98 1.74 -22.26
CA ASN A 76 2.98 0.28 -22.27
C ASN A 76 3.47 -0.36 -20.95
N TYR A 77 2.86 0.05 -19.83
CA TYR A 77 3.19 -0.51 -18.52
C TYR A 77 1.93 -0.74 -17.68
N PHE A 78 2.01 -1.69 -16.76
CA PHE A 78 1.01 -1.87 -15.72
C PHE A 78 1.53 -1.25 -14.43
N LYS A 79 0.67 -0.55 -13.70
CA LYS A 79 0.96 -0.08 -12.34
C LYS A 79 -0.05 -0.64 -11.38
N GLY A 80 0.40 -0.89 -10.16
CA GLY A 80 -0.50 -1.48 -9.19
C GLY A 80 0.10 -1.64 -7.82
N PHE A 81 -0.73 -2.11 -6.92
CA PHE A 81 -0.32 -2.54 -5.59
C PHE A 81 -0.26 -4.06 -5.57
N SER A 82 0.96 -4.59 -5.57
CA SER A 82 1.25 -6.01 -5.49
C SER A 82 1.34 -6.47 -4.03
N LYS A 83 0.74 -7.62 -3.73
CA LYS A 83 0.95 -8.36 -2.49
C LYS A 83 2.20 -9.25 -2.54
N LEU A 84 2.71 -9.52 -3.74
CA LEU A 84 3.93 -10.28 -3.98
C LEU A 84 5.13 -9.34 -4.04
N SER A 85 6.31 -9.86 -3.68
CA SER A 85 7.58 -9.17 -3.93
C SER A 85 7.81 -8.98 -5.42
N ASP A 86 8.70 -8.07 -5.80
CA ASP A 86 9.08 -7.82 -7.19
C ASP A 86 9.56 -9.11 -7.89
N ARG A 87 10.44 -9.86 -7.23
CA ARG A 87 10.97 -11.14 -7.73
C ARG A 87 9.91 -12.22 -7.86
N ASP A 88 9.05 -12.37 -6.85
CA ASP A 88 8.01 -13.39 -6.88
C ASP A 88 6.95 -13.10 -7.95
N LEU A 89 6.60 -11.82 -8.12
CA LEU A 89 5.69 -11.40 -9.17
C LEU A 89 6.30 -11.60 -10.56
N GLN A 90 7.57 -11.24 -10.75
CA GLN A 90 8.28 -11.47 -12.01
C GLN A 90 8.30 -12.96 -12.36
N ASN A 91 8.75 -13.81 -11.41
CA ASN A 91 8.78 -15.26 -11.59
C ASN A 91 7.40 -15.85 -11.88
N TRP A 92 6.35 -15.31 -11.26
CA TRP A 92 4.98 -15.75 -11.48
C TRP A 92 4.53 -15.44 -12.91
N ILE A 93 4.74 -14.19 -13.39
CA ILE A 93 4.36 -13.78 -14.74
C ILE A 93 5.16 -14.56 -15.79
N GLU A 94 6.47 -14.71 -15.60
CA GLU A 94 7.33 -15.47 -16.50
C GLU A 94 6.86 -16.93 -16.65
N LYS A 95 6.47 -17.57 -15.53
CA LYS A 95 5.96 -18.95 -15.54
C LYS A 95 4.57 -19.07 -16.15
N GLU A 96 3.64 -18.21 -15.76
CA GLU A 96 2.24 -18.27 -16.18
C GLU A 96 2.09 -18.04 -17.69
N TYR A 97 2.91 -17.15 -18.26
CA TYR A 97 2.84 -16.76 -19.67
C TYR A 97 4.00 -17.31 -20.52
N HIS A 98 4.79 -18.24 -19.97
CA HIS A 98 5.93 -18.87 -20.66
C HIS A 98 6.90 -17.85 -21.29
N LEU A 99 7.19 -16.76 -20.57
CA LEU A 99 8.06 -15.69 -21.03
C LEU A 99 9.53 -15.98 -20.68
N ASN A 100 10.44 -15.53 -21.53
CA ASN A 100 11.86 -15.63 -21.26
C ASN A 100 12.29 -14.60 -20.20
N PRO A 101 13.35 -14.92 -19.43
CA PRO A 101 13.95 -13.96 -18.50
C PRO A 101 14.33 -12.66 -19.22
N GLY A 102 13.91 -11.52 -18.66
CA GLY A 102 14.17 -10.20 -19.23
C GLY A 102 13.10 -9.70 -20.22
N GLN A 103 12.11 -10.52 -20.59
CA GLN A 103 10.91 -10.01 -21.30
C GLN A 103 9.91 -9.34 -20.35
N VAL A 104 10.06 -9.55 -19.04
CA VAL A 104 9.27 -8.92 -17.99
C VAL A 104 10.20 -8.19 -17.04
N LEU A 105 9.94 -6.90 -16.85
CA LEU A 105 10.62 -6.08 -15.86
C LEU A 105 9.63 -5.65 -14.80
N VAL A 106 9.83 -6.13 -13.57
CA VAL A 106 9.04 -5.73 -12.40
C VAL A 106 9.89 -4.79 -11.55
N THR A 107 9.40 -3.57 -11.34
CA THR A 107 10.12 -2.55 -10.56
C THR A 107 9.24 -1.96 -9.47
N VAL A 108 9.83 -1.74 -8.30
CA VAL A 108 9.23 -1.00 -7.18
C VAL A 108 9.92 0.36 -7.11
N PRO A 109 9.18 1.49 -7.08
CA PRO A 109 9.79 2.82 -6.99
C PRO A 109 10.71 2.91 -5.78
N GLU A 110 11.88 3.51 -5.97
CA GLU A 110 12.92 3.61 -4.92
C GLU A 110 12.42 4.29 -3.65
N THR A 111 11.47 5.23 -3.78
CA THR A 111 10.82 5.92 -2.65
C THR A 111 10.07 4.96 -1.72
N MET A 112 9.63 3.79 -2.20
CA MET A 112 9.02 2.75 -1.36
C MET A 112 10.03 1.72 -0.81
N LYS A 113 11.22 1.59 -1.41
CA LYS A 113 12.30 0.76 -0.84
C LYS A 113 12.79 1.30 0.51
N VAL A 114 12.75 2.62 0.70
CA VAL A 114 13.14 3.28 1.96
C VAL A 114 12.06 3.11 3.04
N ALA A 115 10.78 3.14 2.67
CA ALA A 115 9.66 2.99 3.60
C ALA A 115 9.52 1.55 4.15
N SER A 116 9.82 0.53 3.36
CA SER A 116 9.81 -0.87 3.83
C SER A 116 10.97 -1.21 4.76
N ALA A 117 12.11 -0.53 4.62
CA ALA A 117 13.22 -0.62 5.56
C ALA A 117 12.91 0.05 6.91
N ALA A 118 12.11 1.12 6.92
CA ALA A 118 11.73 1.83 8.14
C ALA A 118 10.75 1.07 9.05
N ILE A 119 10.04 0.06 8.55
CA ILE A 119 9.12 -0.78 9.36
C ILE A 119 9.90 -1.87 10.16
N ARG A 120 11.20 -2.04 9.89
CA ARG A 120 12.04 -3.06 10.55
C ARG A 120 12.83 -2.55 11.77
N PHE A 121 12.56 -1.35 12.28
CA PHE A 121 13.20 -0.80 13.49
C PHE A 121 12.19 -0.56 14.60
#